data_AF-A0A2N2EUB8-F1
#
_entry.id   AF-A0A2N2EUB8-F1
#
_cell.length_a   1.000
_cell.length_b   1.000
_cell.length_c   1.000
_cell.angle_alpha   90.00
_cell.angle_beta   90.00
_cell.angle_gamma   90.00
#
_symmetry.space_group_name_H-M   'P 1'
#
loop_
_entity.id
_entity.type
_entity.pdbx_description
1 polymer ?
#
loop_
_entity_poly.entity_id
_entity_poly.type
_entity_poly.pdbx_seq_one_letter_code
_entity_poly.pdbx_strand_id
1 'polypeptide(L)'
;MNKNKPERHNPWELFEYSIAHLNQKRLATAQAFWAMSLESYVKYRYFEKYKKQPEGKLELWKIIDSISSKGSFLNNTLHKLRDKRNDIIHEGFICKEEFEDCLTNFLKLFDEKKKIEEIRKNVDKERQTDLAVQFKDRVFYDDLECQSMEYSKIEENDFYDDSKLEKKVWNLKYKIESLFKKDKKYGGLQTGLISDFGVSSEWIWLPIGFVIKKKNRRVRKAVISILIFRDRKVRIYLDFGTNTQKARKEYYKLLKTGALKEQLKELISNNNEKNMFFWNVKHYSIFEKTNISIKDWLADKNRTKVNALIKNEIEKKNEKENWTYKNKRGNILLFGFEDVIEKEGENIDNLARKYVDYVYKLAPFLKLFDWKKCADE
;
A
#
# COMPACT_ATOMS: atom_id res chain seq x y z
N MET A 1 -19.78 5.00 -36.89
CA MET A 1 -19.76 4.47 -35.50
C MET A 1 -20.90 5.11 -34.71
N ASN A 2 -21.77 4.29 -34.12
CA ASN A 2 -22.99 4.75 -33.44
C ASN A 2 -22.61 5.32 -32.06
N LYS A 3 -22.64 6.66 -31.89
CA LYS A 3 -22.21 7.39 -30.68
C LYS A 3 -23.03 7.08 -29.41
N ASN A 4 -23.98 6.16 -29.47
CA ASN A 4 -24.92 5.82 -28.39
C ASN A 4 -24.73 4.42 -27.79
N LYS A 5 -23.76 3.61 -28.26
CA LYS A 5 -23.43 2.35 -27.56
C LYS A 5 -22.63 2.65 -26.29
N PRO A 6 -22.94 2.00 -25.15
CA PRO A 6 -22.06 2.07 -23.98
C PRO A 6 -20.68 1.53 -24.36
N GLU A 7 -19.69 2.41 -24.46
CA GLU A 7 -18.32 2.04 -24.11
C GLU A 7 -18.30 1.80 -22.58
N ARG A 8 -17.71 0.73 -22.02
CA ARG A 8 -16.37 0.23 -22.36
C ARG A 8 -16.10 -1.28 -22.25
N HIS A 9 -16.93 -2.13 -21.62
CA HIS A 9 -16.60 -3.56 -21.51
C HIS A 9 -17.85 -4.45 -21.44
N ASN A 10 -17.81 -5.62 -22.10
CA ASN A 10 -18.88 -6.62 -22.04
C ASN A 10 -18.96 -7.21 -20.61
N PRO A 11 -20.13 -7.19 -19.93
CA PRO A 11 -20.26 -7.68 -18.56
C PRO A 11 -19.89 -9.17 -18.44
N TRP A 12 -20.26 -10.00 -19.41
CA TRP A 12 -19.91 -11.42 -19.41
C TRP A 12 -18.40 -11.64 -19.47
N GLU A 13 -17.73 -10.89 -20.34
CA GLU A 13 -16.28 -10.96 -20.47
C GLU A 13 -15.57 -10.53 -19.17
N LEU A 14 -16.01 -9.44 -18.52
CA LEU A 14 -15.48 -9.04 -17.21
C LEU A 14 -15.73 -10.09 -16.13
N PHE A 15 -16.85 -10.81 -16.21
CA PHE A 15 -17.15 -11.92 -15.31
C PHE A 15 -16.20 -13.11 -15.54
N GLU A 16 -15.92 -13.46 -16.80
CA GLU A 16 -14.92 -14.48 -17.14
C GLU A 16 -13.53 -14.08 -16.63
N TYR A 17 -13.11 -12.82 -16.78
CA TYR A 17 -11.86 -12.33 -16.21
C TYR A 17 -11.81 -12.49 -14.68
N SER A 18 -12.91 -12.20 -14.00
CA SER A 18 -13.02 -12.43 -12.56
C SER A 18 -12.72 -13.89 -12.20
N ILE A 19 -13.29 -14.85 -12.95
CA ILE A 19 -13.06 -16.29 -12.73
C ILE A 19 -11.62 -16.70 -13.06
N ALA A 20 -11.06 -16.19 -14.17
CA ALA A 20 -9.67 -16.47 -14.56
C ALA A 20 -8.69 -16.03 -13.47
N HIS A 21 -8.86 -14.83 -12.93
CA HIS A 21 -8.06 -14.34 -11.82
C HIS A 21 -8.30 -15.13 -10.53
N LEU A 22 -9.55 -15.51 -10.22
CA LEU A 22 -9.81 -16.36 -9.06
C LEU A 22 -9.05 -17.72 -9.16
N ASN A 23 -9.02 -18.32 -10.36
CA ASN A 23 -8.27 -19.55 -10.63
C ASN A 23 -6.75 -19.39 -10.44
N GLN A 24 -6.21 -18.20 -10.71
CA GLN A 24 -4.80 -17.85 -10.45
C GLN A 24 -4.51 -17.50 -8.98
N LYS A 25 -5.47 -17.69 -8.06
CA LYS A 25 -5.40 -17.25 -6.66
C LYS A 25 -5.24 -15.72 -6.52
N ARG A 26 -5.78 -14.98 -7.48
CA ARG A 26 -5.76 -13.53 -7.60
C ARG A 26 -7.12 -12.94 -7.17
N LEU A 27 -7.39 -12.96 -5.85
CA LEU A 27 -8.72 -12.69 -5.27
C LEU A 27 -9.18 -11.21 -5.35
N ALA A 28 -8.31 -10.25 -5.07
CA ALA A 28 -8.60 -8.82 -5.14
C ALA A 28 -8.95 -8.36 -6.57
N THR A 29 -8.16 -8.81 -7.54
CA THR A 29 -8.34 -8.55 -8.97
C THR A 29 -9.60 -9.22 -9.46
N ALA A 30 -9.86 -10.46 -9.03
CA ALA A 30 -11.11 -11.13 -9.30
C ALA A 30 -12.32 -10.33 -8.77
N GLN A 31 -12.26 -9.85 -7.52
CA GLN A 31 -13.31 -9.01 -6.91
C GLN A 31 -13.51 -7.68 -7.65
N ALA A 32 -12.43 -7.04 -8.12
CA ALA A 32 -12.49 -5.82 -8.91
C ALA A 32 -13.17 -6.05 -10.27
N PHE A 33 -12.80 -7.11 -10.99
CA PHE A 33 -13.46 -7.49 -12.24
C PHE A 33 -14.93 -7.82 -12.07
N TRP A 34 -15.27 -8.52 -10.98
CA TRP A 34 -16.66 -8.79 -10.64
C TRP A 34 -17.45 -7.51 -10.36
N ALA A 35 -16.91 -6.57 -9.59
CA ALA A 35 -17.57 -5.30 -9.29
C ALA A 35 -17.79 -4.46 -10.57
N MET A 36 -16.78 -4.39 -11.44
CA MET A 36 -16.90 -3.74 -12.75
C MET A 36 -17.91 -4.45 -13.66
N SER A 37 -17.96 -5.78 -13.60
CA SER A 37 -18.92 -6.58 -14.36
C SER A 37 -20.36 -6.29 -13.92
N LEU A 38 -20.61 -6.23 -12.60
CA LEU A 38 -21.93 -5.90 -12.04
C LEU A 38 -22.39 -4.51 -12.49
N GLU A 39 -21.53 -3.49 -12.42
CA GLU A 39 -21.84 -2.14 -12.89
C GLU A 39 -22.15 -2.10 -14.38
N SER A 40 -21.34 -2.80 -15.18
CA SER A 40 -21.51 -2.89 -16.63
C SER A 40 -22.82 -3.61 -16.97
N TYR A 41 -23.16 -4.67 -16.24
CA TYR A 41 -24.41 -5.41 -16.39
C TYR A 41 -25.63 -4.51 -16.10
N VAL A 42 -25.63 -3.80 -14.98
CA VAL A 42 -26.75 -2.90 -14.62
C VAL A 42 -26.93 -1.77 -15.64
N LYS A 43 -25.83 -1.16 -16.11
CA LYS A 43 -25.87 -0.14 -17.17
C LYS A 43 -26.35 -0.71 -18.51
N TYR A 44 -25.92 -1.93 -18.86
CA TYR A 44 -26.37 -2.63 -20.05
C TYR A 44 -27.88 -2.87 -20.01
N ARG A 45 -28.43 -3.40 -18.91
CA ARG A 45 -29.88 -3.61 -18.72
C ARG A 45 -30.66 -2.30 -18.74
N TYR A 46 -30.10 -1.22 -18.19
CA TYR A 46 -30.70 0.11 -18.28
C TYR A 46 -30.80 0.58 -19.72
N PHE A 47 -29.72 0.46 -20.49
CA PHE A 47 -29.71 0.79 -21.90
C PHE A 47 -30.69 -0.07 -22.69
N GLU A 48 -30.80 -1.37 -22.43
CA GLU A 48 -31.78 -2.23 -23.10
C GLU A 48 -33.22 -1.76 -22.90
N LYS A 49 -33.55 -1.33 -21.68
CA LYS A 49 -34.89 -0.87 -21.30
C LYS A 49 -35.22 0.53 -21.84
N TYR A 50 -34.28 1.47 -21.72
CA TYR A 50 -34.53 2.89 -21.99
C TYR A 50 -33.92 3.41 -23.30
N LYS A 51 -33.11 2.59 -23.99
CA LYS A 51 -32.38 2.91 -25.22
C LYS A 51 -31.47 4.15 -25.11
N LYS A 52 -31.08 4.51 -23.89
CA LYS A 52 -30.15 5.61 -23.57
C LYS A 52 -29.29 5.27 -22.37
N GLN A 53 -28.18 6.01 -22.22
CA GLN A 53 -27.34 5.93 -21.02
C GLN A 53 -28.03 6.64 -19.84
N PRO A 54 -27.79 6.19 -18.59
CA PRO A 54 -28.25 6.93 -17.42
C PRO A 54 -27.61 8.33 -17.39
N GLU A 55 -28.44 9.36 -17.22
CA GLU A 55 -28.01 10.76 -17.23
C GLU A 55 -27.37 11.14 -15.88
N GLY A 56 -26.19 11.77 -15.94
CA GLY A 56 -25.47 12.23 -14.75
C GLY A 56 -24.82 11.11 -13.91
N LYS A 57 -24.36 11.46 -12.71
CA LYS A 57 -23.80 10.50 -11.73
C LYS A 57 -24.94 9.85 -10.92
N LEU A 58 -25.84 9.13 -11.59
CA LEU A 58 -26.87 8.37 -10.89
C LEU A 58 -26.22 7.25 -10.07
N GLU A 59 -26.55 7.23 -8.78
CA GLU A 59 -26.15 6.16 -7.87
C GLU A 59 -26.66 4.80 -8.37
N LEU A 60 -25.83 3.76 -8.24
CA LEU A 60 -26.10 2.43 -8.81
C LEU A 60 -27.46 1.86 -8.36
N TRP A 61 -27.87 2.14 -7.12
CA TRP A 61 -29.16 1.68 -6.59
C TRP A 61 -30.37 2.29 -7.32
N LYS A 62 -30.30 3.56 -7.72
CA LYS A 62 -31.37 4.22 -8.48
C LYS A 62 -31.53 3.59 -9.85
N ILE A 63 -30.42 3.17 -10.45
CA ILE A 63 -30.42 2.48 -11.73
C ILE A 63 -31.08 1.10 -11.55
N ILE A 64 -30.71 0.34 -10.51
CA ILE A 64 -31.33 -0.97 -10.19
C ILE A 64 -32.85 -0.86 -10.03
N ASP A 65 -33.32 0.12 -9.24
CA ASP A 65 -34.76 0.36 -9.01
C ASP A 65 -35.50 0.74 -10.30
N SER A 66 -34.83 1.42 -11.24
CA SER A 66 -35.43 1.78 -12.52
C SER A 66 -35.54 0.57 -13.47
N ILE A 67 -34.60 -0.37 -13.45
CA ILE A 67 -34.56 -1.49 -14.40
C ILE A 67 -35.37 -2.71 -13.96
N SER A 68 -35.80 -2.78 -12.70
CA SER A 68 -36.47 -3.95 -12.12
C SER A 68 -37.61 -3.55 -11.18
N SER A 69 -38.65 -4.39 -11.08
CA SER A 69 -39.76 -4.13 -10.17
C SER A 69 -39.37 -4.46 -8.73
N LYS A 70 -39.74 -3.58 -7.79
CA LYS A 70 -39.48 -3.78 -6.35
C LYS A 70 -40.01 -5.15 -5.89
N GLY A 71 -39.18 -5.90 -5.17
CA GLY A 71 -39.53 -7.23 -4.66
C GLY A 71 -39.39 -8.37 -5.68
N SER A 72 -39.09 -8.09 -6.95
CA SER A 72 -38.76 -9.13 -7.93
C SER A 72 -37.45 -9.83 -7.57
N PHE A 73 -37.30 -11.09 -8.01
CA PHE A 73 -36.05 -11.84 -7.84
C PHE A 73 -34.83 -11.07 -8.37
N LEU A 74 -34.97 -10.45 -9.54
CA LEU A 74 -33.92 -9.64 -10.17
C LEU A 74 -33.55 -8.43 -9.29
N ASN A 75 -34.54 -7.68 -8.81
CA ASN A 75 -34.31 -6.51 -7.95
C ASN A 75 -33.60 -6.91 -6.65
N ASN A 76 -34.13 -7.92 -5.94
CA ASN A 76 -33.57 -8.40 -4.68
C ASN A 76 -32.12 -8.91 -4.86
N THR A 77 -31.84 -9.64 -5.95
CA THR A 77 -30.51 -10.16 -6.24
C THR A 77 -29.54 -9.02 -6.55
N LEU A 78 -29.93 -8.06 -7.40
CA LEU A 78 -29.09 -6.92 -7.73
C LEU A 78 -28.77 -6.03 -6.53
N HIS A 79 -29.71 -5.80 -5.61
CA HIS A 79 -29.44 -5.06 -4.38
C HIS A 79 -28.46 -5.80 -3.45
N LYS A 80 -28.62 -7.11 -3.27
CA LYS A 80 -27.67 -7.91 -2.48
C LYS A 80 -26.26 -7.86 -3.06
N LEU A 81 -26.12 -8.00 -4.38
CA LEU A 81 -24.82 -7.92 -5.06
C LEU A 81 -24.24 -6.50 -5.02
N ARG A 82 -25.08 -5.46 -5.13
CA ARG A 82 -24.67 -4.06 -4.95
C ARG A 82 -24.05 -3.83 -3.58
N ASP A 83 -24.67 -4.36 -2.52
CA ASP A 83 -24.18 -4.19 -1.15
C ASP A 83 -22.80 -4.84 -1.00
N LYS A 84 -22.63 -6.07 -1.48
CA LYS A 84 -21.31 -6.72 -1.53
C LYS A 84 -20.29 -5.97 -2.37
N ARG A 85 -20.68 -5.36 -3.49
CA ARG A 85 -19.82 -4.47 -4.28
C ARG A 85 -19.41 -3.23 -3.49
N ASN A 86 -20.29 -2.67 -2.69
CA ASN A 86 -19.97 -1.52 -1.84
C ASN A 86 -19.02 -1.91 -0.71
N ASP A 87 -19.20 -3.08 -0.10
CA ASP A 87 -18.25 -3.63 0.89
C ASP A 87 -16.85 -3.76 0.26
N ILE A 88 -16.77 -4.33 -0.95
CA ILE A 88 -15.50 -4.47 -1.69
C ILE A 88 -14.85 -3.11 -1.98
N ILE A 89 -15.64 -2.08 -2.30
CA ILE A 89 -15.09 -0.78 -2.73
C ILE A 89 -14.79 0.17 -1.56
N HIS A 90 -15.52 0.05 -0.46
CA HIS A 90 -15.39 0.96 0.69
C HIS A 90 -14.69 0.33 1.89
N GLU A 91 -14.84 -0.97 2.11
CA GLU A 91 -14.36 -1.65 3.32
C GLU A 91 -13.15 -2.56 3.04
N GLY A 92 -12.98 -3.07 1.81
CA GLY A 92 -11.78 -3.79 1.36
C GLY A 92 -12.06 -5.08 0.59
N PHE A 93 -11.65 -6.23 1.12
CA PHE A 93 -11.84 -7.53 0.45
C PHE A 93 -12.81 -8.38 1.26
N ILE A 94 -13.74 -9.06 0.58
CA ILE A 94 -14.55 -10.13 1.17
C ILE A 94 -13.79 -11.45 1.12
N CYS A 95 -14.13 -12.43 1.98
CA CYS A 95 -13.43 -13.71 1.97
C CYS A 95 -13.76 -14.52 0.71
N LYS A 96 -12.99 -15.58 0.44
CA LYS A 96 -13.14 -16.37 -0.78
C LYS A 96 -14.52 -17.02 -0.85
N GLU A 97 -15.00 -17.57 0.26
CA GLU A 97 -16.29 -18.25 0.38
C GLU A 97 -17.44 -17.30 0.04
N GLU A 98 -17.44 -16.10 0.65
CA GLU A 98 -18.41 -15.05 0.34
C GLU A 98 -18.32 -14.60 -1.13
N PHE A 99 -17.12 -14.57 -1.68
CA PHE A 99 -16.93 -14.19 -3.08
C PHE A 99 -17.43 -15.27 -4.06
N GLU A 100 -17.27 -16.55 -3.74
CA GLU A 100 -17.84 -17.65 -4.55
C GLU A 100 -19.38 -17.59 -4.56
N ASP A 101 -20.00 -17.21 -3.45
CA ASP A 101 -21.44 -16.94 -3.39
C ASP A 101 -21.85 -15.75 -4.28
N CYS A 102 -21.04 -14.69 -4.30
CA CYS A 102 -21.26 -13.54 -5.17
C CYS A 102 -21.19 -13.91 -6.66
N LEU A 103 -20.19 -14.73 -7.05
CA LEU A 103 -20.07 -15.24 -8.42
C LEU A 103 -21.29 -16.08 -8.78
N THR A 104 -21.71 -16.99 -7.89
CA THR A 104 -22.85 -17.90 -8.12
C THR A 104 -24.14 -17.13 -8.31
N ASN A 105 -24.40 -16.15 -7.44
CA ASN A 105 -25.60 -15.34 -7.52
C ASN A 105 -25.60 -14.39 -8.71
N PHE A 106 -24.43 -13.91 -9.12
CA PHE A 106 -24.31 -13.06 -10.30
C PHE A 106 -24.47 -13.86 -11.60
N LEU A 107 -23.97 -15.10 -11.68
CA LEU A 107 -24.18 -15.98 -12.84
C LEU A 107 -25.68 -16.20 -13.13
N LYS A 108 -26.51 -16.32 -12.09
CA LYS A 108 -27.97 -16.44 -12.22
C LYS A 108 -28.62 -15.27 -12.96
N LEU A 109 -27.95 -14.12 -13.06
CA LEU A 109 -28.48 -12.95 -13.77
C LEU A 109 -28.30 -13.03 -15.29
N PHE A 110 -27.35 -13.84 -15.78
CA PHE A 110 -27.09 -14.00 -17.21
C PHE A 110 -28.01 -15.01 -17.90
N ASP A 111 -28.91 -15.67 -17.14
CA ASP A 111 -29.81 -16.73 -17.62
C ASP A 111 -29.07 -17.88 -18.34
N GLU A 112 -27.79 -18.08 -17.98
CA GLU A 112 -27.00 -19.18 -18.50
C GLU A 112 -27.30 -20.45 -17.71
N LYS A 113 -27.64 -21.55 -18.41
CA LYS A 113 -27.78 -22.89 -17.83
C LYS A 113 -26.46 -23.48 -17.32
N LYS A 114 -25.34 -22.79 -17.54
CA LYS A 114 -23.99 -23.25 -17.17
C LYS A 114 -23.79 -23.20 -15.68
N LYS A 115 -23.04 -24.16 -15.16
CA LYS A 115 -22.53 -24.12 -13.78
C LYS A 115 -21.22 -23.35 -13.70
N ILE A 116 -20.90 -22.75 -12.55
CA ILE A 116 -19.63 -22.05 -12.35
C ILE A 116 -18.43 -22.96 -12.61
N GLU A 117 -18.53 -24.24 -12.25
CA GLU A 117 -17.47 -25.22 -12.46
C GLU A 117 -17.15 -25.43 -13.94
N GLU A 118 -18.15 -25.33 -14.82
CA GLU A 118 -17.97 -25.45 -16.26
C GLU A 118 -17.24 -24.23 -16.82
N ILE A 119 -17.61 -23.03 -16.37
CA ILE A 119 -16.94 -21.78 -16.77
C ILE A 119 -15.49 -21.79 -16.27
N ARG A 120 -15.24 -22.25 -15.03
CA ARG A 120 -13.88 -22.37 -14.45
C ARG A 120 -12.95 -23.25 -15.27
N LYS A 121 -13.47 -24.32 -15.88
CA LYS A 121 -12.68 -25.24 -16.73
C LYS A 121 -12.35 -24.64 -18.08
N ASN A 122 -13.26 -23.83 -18.63
CA ASN A 122 -13.18 -23.35 -20.00
C ASN A 122 -12.60 -21.94 -20.12
N VAL A 123 -12.54 -21.18 -19.02
CA VAL A 123 -11.91 -19.86 -19.04
C VAL A 123 -10.41 -19.99 -19.18
N ASP A 124 -9.85 -19.26 -20.14
CA ASP A 124 -8.42 -19.17 -20.33
C ASP A 124 -7.76 -18.65 -19.04
N LYS A 125 -6.87 -19.46 -18.47
CA LYS A 125 -6.14 -19.11 -17.25
C LYS A 125 -5.06 -18.08 -17.53
N GLU A 126 -4.65 -17.84 -18.77
CA GLU A 126 -3.66 -16.82 -19.12
C GLU A 126 -4.30 -15.52 -19.61
N ARG A 127 -5.63 -15.44 -19.61
CA ARG A 127 -6.37 -14.23 -20.03
C ARG A 127 -5.96 -13.05 -19.15
N GLN A 128 -5.26 -12.07 -19.73
CA GLN A 128 -4.92 -10.80 -19.12
C GLN A 128 -5.70 -9.68 -19.82
N THR A 129 -6.29 -8.76 -19.06
CA THR A 129 -6.75 -7.47 -19.61
C THR A 129 -5.74 -6.37 -19.31
N ASP A 130 -5.75 -5.32 -20.12
CA ASP A 130 -5.02 -4.08 -19.82
C ASP A 130 -5.42 -3.49 -18.45
N LEU A 131 -6.65 -3.74 -18.00
CA LEU A 131 -7.13 -3.39 -16.67
C LEU A 131 -6.52 -4.31 -15.58
N ALA A 132 -6.34 -5.60 -15.85
CA ALA A 132 -5.78 -6.58 -14.92
C ALA A 132 -4.30 -6.34 -14.68
N VAL A 133 -3.58 -5.90 -15.71
CA VAL A 133 -2.19 -5.45 -15.58
C VAL A 133 -2.11 -4.32 -14.55
N GLN A 134 -3.17 -3.51 -14.38
CA GLN A 134 -3.26 -2.41 -13.41
C GLN A 134 -3.74 -2.82 -12.00
N PHE A 135 -4.30 -4.02 -11.82
CA PHE A 135 -4.73 -4.52 -10.51
C PHE A 135 -3.94 -5.79 -10.21
N LYS A 136 -2.89 -5.69 -9.39
CA LYS A 136 -2.21 -6.86 -8.83
C LYS A 136 -2.73 -7.14 -7.41
N ASP A 137 -3.04 -8.40 -7.17
CA ASP A 137 -3.54 -8.90 -5.91
C ASP A 137 -2.55 -8.79 -4.77
N ARG A 138 -3.08 -8.50 -3.58
CA ARG A 138 -2.43 -8.93 -2.34
C ARG A 138 -2.42 -10.45 -2.33
N VAL A 139 -1.26 -11.06 -2.48
CA VAL A 139 -1.10 -12.46 -2.11
C VAL A 139 -0.88 -12.49 -0.61
N PHE A 140 -1.90 -12.89 0.15
CA PHE A 140 -1.72 -13.22 1.56
C PHE A 140 -0.98 -14.54 1.62
N TYR A 141 0.34 -14.48 1.78
CA TYR A 141 1.13 -15.69 2.00
C TYR A 141 0.88 -16.22 3.41
N ASP A 142 0.69 -17.53 3.52
CA ASP A 142 0.65 -18.19 4.82
C ASP A 142 2.02 -18.07 5.50
N ASP A 143 2.00 -17.90 6.82
CA ASP A 143 3.19 -17.67 7.64
C ASP A 143 4.19 -18.82 7.54
N LEU A 144 3.68 -20.05 7.34
CA LEU A 144 4.45 -21.28 7.19
C LEU A 144 5.01 -21.45 5.76
N GLU A 145 4.25 -21.02 4.74
CA GLU A 145 4.66 -21.12 3.34
C GLU A 145 5.80 -20.13 3.03
N CYS A 146 5.77 -18.92 3.61
CA CYS A 146 6.88 -17.97 3.46
C CYS A 146 8.15 -18.30 4.25
N GLN A 147 8.02 -18.94 5.42
CA GLN A 147 9.19 -19.34 6.23
C GLN A 147 9.96 -20.50 5.61
N SER A 148 9.32 -21.27 4.73
CA SER A 148 9.92 -22.37 3.97
C SER A 148 10.45 -21.96 2.59
N MET A 149 10.35 -20.68 2.21
CA MET A 149 10.82 -20.21 0.90
C MET A 149 12.36 -20.16 0.81
N GLU A 150 12.92 -20.94 -0.11
CA GLU A 150 14.36 -20.97 -0.44
C GLU A 150 14.82 -19.79 -1.31
N TYR A 151 14.30 -18.57 -1.10
CA TYR A 151 14.84 -17.41 -1.82
C TYR A 151 16.17 -16.99 -1.19
N SER A 152 17.24 -17.03 -1.99
CA SER A 152 18.59 -16.66 -1.55
C SER A 152 18.97 -15.22 -1.88
N LYS A 153 18.38 -14.61 -2.93
CA LYS A 153 18.70 -13.26 -3.41
C LYS A 153 17.49 -12.45 -3.88
N ILE A 154 17.58 -11.12 -3.81
CA ILE A 154 16.73 -10.16 -4.54
C ILE A 154 17.55 -9.58 -5.70
N GLU A 155 17.04 -9.68 -6.92
CA GLU A 155 17.71 -9.39 -8.20
C GLU A 155 16.94 -8.33 -9.00
N GLU A 156 17.59 -7.69 -9.97
CA GLU A 156 16.96 -6.65 -10.83
C GLU A 156 15.66 -7.13 -11.48
N ASN A 157 15.64 -8.37 -11.98
CA ASN A 157 14.47 -8.94 -12.64
C ASN A 157 13.26 -9.10 -11.72
N ASP A 158 13.46 -9.17 -10.40
CA ASP A 158 12.35 -9.25 -9.46
C ASP A 158 11.55 -7.94 -9.42
N PHE A 159 12.18 -6.79 -9.65
CA PHE A 159 11.51 -5.49 -9.61
C PHE A 159 10.54 -5.24 -10.78
N TYR A 160 10.59 -6.08 -11.81
CA TYR A 160 9.61 -6.11 -12.89
C TYR A 160 8.45 -7.09 -12.62
N ASP A 161 8.58 -7.95 -11.60
CA ASP A 161 7.56 -8.92 -11.18
C ASP A 161 7.18 -8.71 -9.72
N ASP A 162 6.15 -7.88 -9.51
CA ASP A 162 5.66 -7.56 -8.16
C ASP A 162 5.36 -8.78 -7.29
N SER A 163 4.86 -9.90 -7.84
CA SER A 163 4.57 -11.09 -7.03
C SER A 163 5.86 -11.73 -6.54
N LYS A 164 6.86 -11.83 -7.42
CA LYS A 164 8.18 -12.38 -7.09
C LYS A 164 8.92 -11.50 -6.08
N LEU A 165 8.90 -10.17 -6.28
CA LEU A 165 9.51 -9.25 -5.32
C LEU A 165 8.80 -9.30 -3.97
N GLU A 166 7.47 -9.29 -3.95
CA GLU A 166 6.70 -9.36 -2.71
C GLU A 166 7.05 -10.60 -1.89
N LYS A 167 7.15 -11.79 -2.52
CA LYS A 167 7.59 -13.04 -1.86
C LYS A 167 8.98 -12.92 -1.25
N LYS A 168 9.93 -12.36 -1.99
CA LYS A 168 11.31 -12.19 -1.53
C LYS A 168 11.40 -11.16 -0.39
N VAL A 169 10.59 -10.10 -0.44
CA VAL A 169 10.48 -9.12 0.66
C VAL A 169 9.80 -9.72 1.89
N TRP A 170 8.82 -10.60 1.73
CA TRP A 170 8.31 -11.42 2.84
C TRP A 170 9.40 -12.28 3.47
N ASN A 171 10.23 -12.96 2.67
CA ASN A 171 11.36 -13.72 3.20
C ASN A 171 12.34 -12.80 3.96
N LEU A 172 12.74 -11.68 3.36
CA LEU A 172 13.58 -10.65 4.00
C LEU A 172 13.01 -10.20 5.35
N LYS A 173 11.70 -9.91 5.39
CA LYS A 173 10.97 -9.56 6.61
C LYS A 173 11.14 -10.62 7.69
N TYR A 174 10.93 -11.90 7.38
CA TYR A 174 11.10 -13.00 8.34
C TYR A 174 12.54 -13.15 8.83
N LYS A 175 13.53 -12.97 7.94
CA LYS A 175 14.94 -12.97 8.32
C LYS A 175 15.26 -11.83 9.30
N ILE A 176 14.78 -10.62 9.04
CA ILE A 176 14.91 -9.47 9.94
C ILE A 176 14.28 -9.78 11.31
N GLU A 177 13.06 -10.33 11.35
CA GLU A 177 12.40 -10.71 12.62
C GLU A 177 13.15 -11.80 13.40
N SER A 178 13.72 -12.77 12.69
CA SER A 178 14.55 -13.81 13.30
C SER A 178 15.81 -13.20 13.95
N LEU A 179 16.45 -12.24 13.29
CA LEU A 179 17.59 -11.52 13.84
C LEU A 179 17.20 -10.71 15.09
N PHE A 180 16.08 -9.98 15.05
CA PHE A 180 15.59 -9.27 16.24
C PHE A 180 15.31 -10.20 17.42
N LYS A 181 14.74 -11.40 17.19
CA LYS A 181 14.49 -12.38 18.24
C LYS A 181 15.77 -12.90 18.90
N LYS A 182 16.87 -13.00 18.16
CA LYS A 182 18.16 -13.48 18.68
C LYS A 182 18.93 -12.43 19.47
N ASP A 183 18.72 -11.16 19.18
CA ASP A 183 19.42 -10.05 19.84
C ASP A 183 18.75 -9.67 21.18
N LYS A 184 19.52 -9.66 22.28
CA LYS A 184 19.01 -9.31 23.61
C LYS A 184 18.63 -7.84 23.77
N LYS A 185 19.25 -6.92 23.02
CA LYS A 185 19.05 -5.46 23.13
C LYS A 185 17.70 -5.04 22.54
N TYR A 186 17.19 -5.80 21.57
CA TYR A 186 15.96 -5.49 20.84
C TYR A 186 15.03 -6.69 20.64
N GLY A 187 15.25 -7.78 21.39
CA GLY A 187 14.40 -8.97 21.45
C GLY A 187 12.96 -8.60 21.77
N GLY A 188 12.14 -8.47 20.72
CA GLY A 188 10.77 -7.97 20.83
C GLY A 188 10.38 -6.97 19.75
N LEU A 189 11.33 -6.42 18.98
CA LEU A 189 11.03 -5.72 17.74
C LEU A 189 10.42 -6.69 16.73
N GLN A 190 9.37 -6.25 16.07
CA GLN A 190 8.72 -6.98 14.98
C GLN A 190 8.52 -6.04 13.80
N THR A 191 8.44 -6.63 12.62
CA THR A 191 8.20 -5.90 11.39
C THR A 191 6.76 -6.15 10.93
N GLY A 192 6.06 -5.08 10.55
CA GLY A 192 4.83 -5.22 9.78
C GLY A 192 5.14 -5.33 8.30
N LEU A 193 4.13 -5.71 7.52
CA LEU A 193 4.07 -5.38 6.10
C LEU A 193 2.76 -4.64 5.88
N ILE A 194 2.83 -3.33 5.63
CA ILE A 194 1.61 -2.49 5.58
C ILE A 194 1.18 -2.18 4.14
N SER A 195 2.13 -1.97 3.23
CA SER A 195 1.81 -1.58 1.85
C SER A 195 1.83 -2.74 0.88
N ASP A 196 1.03 -2.54 -0.16
CA ASP A 196 0.94 -3.43 -1.31
C ASP A 196 2.00 -3.03 -2.32
N PHE A 197 2.65 -4.01 -2.95
CA PHE A 197 3.44 -3.77 -4.16
C PHE A 197 2.54 -4.06 -5.35
N GLY A 198 2.11 -3.01 -6.04
CA GLY A 198 1.15 -3.13 -7.15
C GLY A 198 1.17 -1.87 -8.00
N VAL A 199 0.34 -1.77 -9.03
CA VAL A 199 0.41 -0.65 -9.97
C VAL A 199 0.11 0.72 -9.33
N SER A 200 -0.64 0.72 -8.23
CA SER A 200 -0.92 1.94 -7.47
C SER A 200 0.18 2.31 -6.46
N SER A 201 1.17 1.46 -6.24
CA SER A 201 2.23 1.65 -5.24
C SER A 201 3.61 1.37 -5.81
N GLU A 202 4.47 2.38 -5.77
CA GLU A 202 5.87 2.30 -6.22
C GLU A 202 6.80 1.68 -5.16
N TRP A 203 6.27 1.23 -4.01
CA TRP A 203 7.06 0.81 -2.85
C TRP A 203 6.41 -0.24 -1.94
N ILE A 204 7.27 -0.98 -1.22
CA ILE A 204 6.92 -1.89 -0.14
C ILE A 204 7.36 -1.29 1.20
N TRP A 205 6.49 -1.28 2.20
CA TRP A 205 6.73 -0.72 3.52
C TRP A 205 6.70 -1.75 4.63
N LEU A 206 7.86 -1.85 5.28
CA LEU A 206 8.09 -2.64 6.47
C LEU A 206 8.31 -1.69 7.66
N PRO A 207 7.26 -1.32 8.42
CA PRO A 207 7.45 -0.61 9.68
C PRO A 207 7.99 -1.56 10.77
N ILE A 208 8.77 -1.02 11.69
CA ILE A 208 9.47 -1.78 12.74
C ILE A 208 9.11 -1.22 14.11
N GLY A 209 8.65 -2.09 15.01
CA GLY A 209 8.29 -1.69 16.38
C GLY A 209 7.73 -2.83 17.23
N PHE A 210 7.66 -2.58 18.54
CA PHE A 210 6.98 -3.46 19.48
C PHE A 210 5.47 -3.40 19.21
N VAL A 211 4.80 -4.53 18.94
CA VAL A 211 3.35 -4.60 18.67
C VAL A 211 2.93 -4.12 17.26
N ILE A 212 3.63 -4.53 16.22
CA ILE A 212 3.14 -4.40 14.85
C ILE A 212 2.48 -5.71 14.43
N LYS A 213 1.15 -5.78 14.55
CA LYS A 213 0.37 -6.89 13.98
C LYS A 213 0.50 -6.86 12.45
N LYS A 214 0.54 -8.04 11.81
CA LYS A 214 0.64 -8.24 10.34
C LYS A 214 -0.34 -7.43 9.49
N LYS A 215 -1.43 -6.89 10.07
CA LYS A 215 -2.50 -6.19 9.35
C LYS A 215 -2.72 -4.73 9.78
N ASN A 216 -1.85 -4.16 10.64
CA ASN A 216 -2.15 -2.84 11.19
C ASN A 216 -1.86 -1.73 10.17
N ARG A 217 -2.84 -1.40 9.32
CA ARG A 217 -2.75 -0.36 8.27
C ARG A 217 -2.44 1.05 8.82
N ARG A 218 -2.54 1.25 10.13
CA ARG A 218 -2.36 2.56 10.77
C ARG A 218 -1.36 2.45 11.93
N VAL A 219 -0.13 2.87 11.69
CA VAL A 219 0.86 3.07 12.75
C VAL A 219 0.54 4.38 13.46
N ARG A 220 0.28 4.32 14.78
CA ARG A 220 -0.08 5.48 15.62
C ARG A 220 1.09 6.03 16.45
N LYS A 221 2.29 5.50 16.26
CA LYS A 221 3.52 5.91 16.97
C LYS A 221 4.67 6.03 15.98
N ALA A 222 5.72 6.74 16.33
CA ALA A 222 6.89 6.75 15.46
C ALA A 222 7.50 5.34 15.41
N VAL A 223 7.96 4.96 14.22
CA VAL A 223 8.58 3.66 13.97
C VAL A 223 9.82 3.87 13.11
N ILE A 224 10.66 2.86 13.02
CA ILE A 224 11.65 2.80 11.94
C ILE A 224 10.97 2.11 10.76
N SER A 225 11.05 2.70 9.59
CA SER A 225 10.43 2.19 8.37
C SER A 225 11.49 1.79 7.37
N ILE A 226 11.36 0.61 6.76
CA ILE A 226 12.09 0.21 5.56
C ILE A 226 11.12 0.37 4.37
N LEU A 227 11.47 1.20 3.41
CA LEU A 227 10.80 1.35 2.12
C LEU A 227 11.66 0.78 1.01
N ILE A 228 11.14 -0.20 0.26
CA ILE A 228 11.80 -0.79 -0.91
C ILE A 228 11.05 -0.32 -2.15
N PHE A 229 11.75 0.34 -3.09
CA PHE A 229 11.15 0.97 -4.28
C PHE A 229 11.32 0.11 -5.54
N ARG A 230 10.45 0.31 -6.53
CA ARG A 230 10.55 -0.30 -7.87
C ARG A 230 11.89 -0.04 -8.57
N ASP A 231 12.52 1.10 -8.29
CA ASP A 231 13.81 1.48 -8.88
C ASP A 231 15.03 0.92 -8.10
N ARG A 232 14.83 -0.13 -7.30
CA ARG A 232 15.84 -0.80 -6.46
C ARG A 232 16.37 0.02 -5.29
N LYS A 233 15.91 1.26 -5.11
CA LYS A 233 16.27 2.05 -3.94
C LYS A 233 15.64 1.44 -2.69
N VAL A 234 16.35 1.55 -1.58
CA VAL A 234 15.84 1.22 -0.25
C VAL A 234 16.10 2.38 0.68
N ARG A 235 15.11 2.73 1.49
CA ARG A 235 15.23 3.77 2.51
C ARG A 235 14.86 3.23 3.86
N ILE A 236 15.73 3.45 4.85
CA ILE A 236 15.52 3.05 6.23
C ILE A 236 15.52 4.31 7.08
N TYR A 237 14.38 4.71 7.65
CA TYR A 237 14.23 6.03 8.25
C TYR A 237 13.28 6.07 9.44
N LEU A 238 13.37 7.15 10.24
CA LEU A 238 12.39 7.42 11.30
C LEU A 238 11.09 7.94 10.70
N ASP A 239 10.04 7.17 10.86
CA ASP A 239 8.72 7.46 10.32
C ASP A 239 7.81 8.05 11.38
N PHE A 240 7.41 9.29 11.13
CA PHE A 240 6.51 10.06 11.96
C PHE A 240 5.15 10.22 11.27
N GLY A 241 4.53 9.07 10.97
CA GLY A 241 3.18 8.83 10.41
C GLY A 241 2.14 9.97 10.43
N THR A 242 1.11 9.88 9.60
CA THR A 242 0.06 10.93 9.53
C THR A 242 -0.62 11.21 10.87
N ASN A 243 -0.66 10.22 11.76
CA ASN A 243 -1.34 10.29 13.05
C ASN A 243 -0.39 10.56 14.23
N THR A 244 0.91 10.80 14.00
CA THR A 244 1.89 11.12 15.06
C THR A 244 2.24 12.61 15.02
N GLN A 245 1.22 13.48 15.08
CA GLN A 245 1.41 14.92 14.89
C GLN A 245 2.29 15.53 15.98
N LYS A 246 2.09 15.14 17.24
CA LYS A 246 2.90 15.60 18.38
C LYS A 246 4.37 15.18 18.24
N ALA A 247 4.63 13.90 17.93
CA ALA A 247 6.00 13.42 17.70
C ALA A 247 6.67 14.15 16.53
N ARG A 248 5.93 14.43 15.45
CA ARG A 248 6.45 15.20 14.32
C ARG A 248 6.77 16.65 14.71
N LYS A 249 5.95 17.29 15.54
CA LYS A 249 6.25 18.64 16.08
C LYS A 249 7.52 18.63 16.91
N GLU A 250 7.68 17.64 17.79
CA GLU A 250 8.88 17.51 18.62
C GLU A 250 10.13 17.25 17.77
N TYR A 251 10.03 16.41 16.75
CA TYR A 251 11.10 16.22 15.77
C TYR A 251 11.55 17.52 15.09
N TYR A 252 10.60 18.33 14.60
CA TYR A 252 10.96 19.61 13.99
C TYR A 252 11.55 20.61 15.00
N LYS A 253 11.12 20.55 16.26
CA LYS A 253 11.72 21.33 17.34
C LYS A 253 13.17 20.90 17.58
N LEU A 254 13.45 19.60 17.66
CA LEU A 254 14.81 19.06 17.83
C LEU A 254 15.73 19.44 16.65
N LEU A 255 15.22 19.46 15.42
CA LEU A 255 15.96 19.92 14.26
C LEU A 255 16.30 21.42 14.34
N LYS A 256 15.36 22.25 14.80
CA LYS A 256 15.54 23.71 14.90
C LYS A 256 16.48 24.10 16.03
N THR A 257 16.39 23.44 17.19
CA THR A 257 17.23 23.73 18.36
C THR A 257 18.63 23.13 18.26
N GLY A 258 18.88 22.24 17.30
CA GLY A 258 20.16 21.57 17.14
C GLY A 258 20.39 20.42 18.14
N ALA A 259 19.42 20.08 18.98
CA ALA A 259 19.53 18.94 19.90
C ALA A 259 19.73 17.60 19.16
N LEU A 260 19.20 17.49 17.93
CA LEU A 260 19.43 16.34 17.05
C LEU A 260 20.86 16.31 16.47
N LYS A 261 21.55 17.46 16.39
CA LYS A 261 22.86 17.57 15.74
C LYS A 261 23.92 16.74 16.45
N GLU A 262 23.96 16.74 17.78
CA GLU A 262 25.01 16.05 18.53
C GLU A 262 24.93 14.53 18.36
N GLN A 263 23.73 13.92 18.45
CA GLN A 263 23.58 12.49 18.16
C GLN A 263 23.89 12.13 16.70
N LEU A 264 23.55 13.00 15.75
CA LEU A 264 23.90 12.79 14.33
C LEU A 264 25.40 12.94 14.09
N LYS A 265 26.10 13.87 14.78
CA LYS A 265 27.55 14.01 14.72
C LYS A 265 28.22 12.74 15.21
N GLU A 266 27.84 12.25 16.39
CA GLU A 266 28.39 11.02 16.96
C GLU A 266 28.20 9.83 16.02
N LEU A 267 26.99 9.69 15.45
CA LEU A 267 26.69 8.60 14.53
C LEU A 267 27.55 8.68 13.25
N ILE A 268 27.70 9.87 12.67
CA ILE A 268 28.47 10.06 11.42
C ILE A 268 29.98 9.98 11.65
N SER A 269 30.49 10.54 12.76
CA SER A 269 31.92 10.52 13.06
C SER A 269 32.42 9.12 13.36
N ASN A 270 31.65 8.32 14.10
CA ASN A 270 32.08 7.01 14.56
C ASN A 270 31.98 5.93 13.47
N ASN A 271 31.13 6.13 12.45
CA ASN A 271 30.81 5.10 11.46
C ASN A 271 31.12 5.50 10.01
N ASN A 272 31.64 6.71 9.76
CA ASN A 272 31.92 7.24 8.42
C ASN A 272 30.72 7.11 7.45
N GLU A 273 29.52 7.32 7.97
CA GLU A 273 28.26 7.08 7.24
C GLU A 273 28.06 8.14 6.16
N LYS A 274 28.17 7.72 4.89
CA LYS A 274 27.95 8.59 3.72
C LYS A 274 26.52 8.56 3.20
N ASN A 275 25.76 7.55 3.63
CA ASN A 275 24.46 7.21 3.05
C ASN A 275 23.29 7.78 3.85
N MET A 276 23.53 8.76 4.72
CA MET A 276 22.49 9.38 5.52
C MET A 276 21.99 10.70 4.93
N PHE A 277 20.67 10.83 4.79
CA PHE A 277 20.03 11.97 4.15
C PHE A 277 18.79 12.43 4.90
N PHE A 278 18.43 13.70 4.68
CA PHE A 278 17.06 14.18 4.82
C PHE A 278 16.36 14.11 3.46
N TRP A 279 15.11 13.65 3.47
CA TRP A 279 14.23 13.61 2.30
C TRP A 279 12.96 14.41 2.56
N ASN A 280 12.58 15.27 1.64
CA ASN A 280 11.27 15.93 1.69
C ASN A 280 10.22 15.09 0.95
N VAL A 281 9.25 14.57 1.69
CA VAL A 281 8.35 13.53 1.18
C VAL A 281 6.91 14.03 1.15
N LYS A 282 6.32 14.06 -0.03
CA LYS A 282 4.88 14.21 -0.24
C LYS A 282 4.31 12.80 -0.36
N HIS A 283 3.68 12.28 0.70
CA HIS A 283 2.94 11.02 0.65
C HIS A 283 3.77 9.73 0.39
N TYR A 284 4.88 9.47 1.06
CA TYR A 284 5.68 8.21 0.97
C TYR A 284 6.15 7.74 -0.44
N SER A 285 5.68 8.35 -1.53
CA SER A 285 5.89 7.99 -2.93
C SER A 285 6.29 9.18 -3.79
N ILE A 286 5.79 10.38 -3.51
CA ILE A 286 6.11 11.59 -4.28
C ILE A 286 7.20 12.34 -3.52
N PHE A 287 8.44 12.04 -3.87
CA PHE A 287 9.59 12.71 -3.28
C PHE A 287 9.90 13.96 -4.10
N GLU A 288 9.95 15.12 -3.44
CA GLU A 288 10.64 16.24 -4.06
C GLU A 288 12.09 15.81 -4.21
N LYS A 289 12.69 16.02 -5.41
CA LYS A 289 14.03 15.52 -5.83
C LYS A 289 15.21 15.99 -4.95
N THR A 290 14.93 16.57 -3.79
CA THR A 290 15.91 17.17 -2.91
C THR A 290 16.27 16.19 -1.80
N ASN A 291 17.40 15.51 -1.96
CA ASN A 291 18.10 14.83 -0.87
C ASN A 291 19.08 15.83 -0.25
N ILE A 292 19.11 15.94 1.07
CA ILE A 292 20.09 16.77 1.79
C ILE A 292 20.97 15.84 2.61
N SER A 293 22.25 15.76 2.27
CA SER A 293 23.23 14.98 3.05
C SER A 293 23.25 15.48 4.49
N ILE A 294 23.14 14.56 5.46
CA ILE A 294 23.24 14.93 6.88
C ILE A 294 24.64 15.49 7.17
N LYS A 295 25.69 14.95 6.54
CA LYS A 295 27.06 15.47 6.66
C LYS A 295 27.15 16.94 6.23
N ASP A 296 26.55 17.29 5.10
CA ASP A 296 26.55 18.68 4.63
C ASP A 296 25.69 19.60 5.51
N TRP A 297 24.59 19.08 6.07
CA TRP A 297 23.79 19.81 7.03
C TRP A 297 24.52 20.04 8.36
N LEU A 298 25.28 19.07 8.85
CA LEU A 298 26.12 19.20 10.05
C LEU A 298 27.25 20.22 9.84
N ALA A 299 27.79 20.31 8.62
CA ALA A 299 28.73 21.35 8.20
C ALA A 299 28.05 22.70 7.89
N ASP A 300 26.76 22.85 8.21
CA ASP A 300 25.92 24.03 7.98
C ASP A 300 25.78 24.51 6.52
N LYS A 301 26.30 23.77 5.53
CA LYS A 301 26.22 24.10 4.09
C LYS A 301 24.79 24.15 3.56
N ASN A 302 23.86 23.42 4.19
CA ASN A 302 22.45 23.32 3.80
C ASN A 302 21.47 23.83 4.87
N ARG A 303 21.96 24.57 5.89
CA ARG A 303 21.14 24.99 7.04
C ARG A 303 19.91 25.81 6.64
N THR A 304 20.08 26.81 5.77
CA THR A 304 18.99 27.68 5.28
C THR A 304 17.93 26.88 4.55
N LYS A 305 18.34 25.90 3.75
CA LYS A 305 17.44 25.03 2.97
C LYS A 305 16.61 24.14 3.88
N VAL A 306 17.22 23.50 4.88
CA VAL A 306 16.51 22.70 5.89
C VAL A 306 15.56 23.57 6.71
N ASN A 307 16.01 24.75 7.16
CA ASN A 307 15.17 25.69 7.91
C ASN A 307 13.98 26.19 7.10
N ALA A 308 14.16 26.47 5.80
CA ALA A 308 13.07 26.87 4.91
C ALA A 308 12.03 25.75 4.73
N LEU A 309 12.47 24.49 4.59
CA LEU A 309 11.57 23.34 4.52
C LEU A 309 10.79 23.16 5.84
N ILE A 310 11.45 23.29 6.99
CA ILE A 310 10.80 23.23 8.30
C ILE A 310 9.79 24.37 8.47
N LYS A 311 10.18 25.61 8.13
CA LYS A 311 9.34 26.81 8.23
C LYS A 311 8.08 26.67 7.37
N ASN A 312 8.23 26.25 6.12
CA ASN A 312 7.12 26.03 5.20
C ASN A 312 6.12 24.98 5.70
N GLU A 313 6.58 23.93 6.37
CA GLU A 313 5.69 22.90 6.95
C GLU A 313 4.99 23.33 8.23
N ILE A 314 5.60 24.21 9.02
CA ILE A 314 5.01 24.75 10.25
C ILE A 314 4.01 25.89 9.93
N GLU A 315 4.36 26.83 9.05
CA GLU A 315 3.54 28.02 8.74
C GLU A 315 2.29 27.68 7.91
N LYS A 316 2.39 26.77 6.93
CA LYS A 316 1.21 26.27 6.18
C LYS A 316 0.14 25.61 7.06
N LYS A 317 0.49 25.21 8.29
CA LYS A 317 -0.46 24.64 9.26
C LYS A 317 -1.12 25.69 10.16
N ASN A 318 -0.47 26.83 10.39
CA ASN A 318 -1.00 27.87 11.29
C ASN A 318 -2.02 28.78 10.60
N GLU A 319 -2.03 28.87 9.26
CA GLU A 319 -2.91 29.79 8.52
C GLU A 319 -4.31 29.24 8.14
N LYS A 320 -4.76 28.07 8.61
CA LYS A 320 -6.08 27.53 8.18
C LYS A 320 -6.88 26.82 9.28
N GLU A 321 -7.61 27.62 10.06
CA GLU A 321 -8.73 27.17 10.91
C GLU A 321 -9.96 26.72 10.10
N ASN A 322 -10.10 27.07 8.81
CA ASN A 322 -11.31 26.82 8.01
C ASN A 322 -11.18 25.74 6.91
N TRP A 323 -10.41 24.67 7.11
CA TRP A 323 -10.35 23.56 6.15
C TRP A 323 -11.09 22.33 6.63
N THR A 324 -12.23 22.05 5.99
CA THR A 324 -12.93 20.76 6.04
C THR A 324 -11.96 19.64 5.62
N TYR A 325 -11.55 18.86 6.62
CA TYR A 325 -10.53 17.83 6.59
C TYR A 325 -10.89 16.65 5.65
N LYS A 326 -10.58 16.73 4.34
CA LYS A 326 -10.71 15.53 3.47
C LYS A 326 -9.44 15.03 2.76
N ASN A 327 -8.30 15.74 2.74
CA ASN A 327 -7.05 15.21 2.12
C ASN A 327 -5.74 15.82 2.69
N LYS A 328 -5.46 15.65 3.99
CA LYS A 328 -4.24 16.18 4.66
C LYS A 328 -3.11 15.15 4.76
N ARG A 329 -2.29 15.00 3.72
CA ARG A 329 -0.96 14.37 3.79
C ARG A 329 0.09 15.42 3.37
N GLY A 330 0.44 16.34 4.30
CA GLY A 330 1.45 17.38 4.09
C GLY A 330 2.86 16.81 3.89
N ASN A 331 3.82 17.63 3.47
CA ASN A 331 5.18 17.13 3.25
C ASN A 331 5.85 16.80 4.60
N ILE A 332 6.73 15.81 4.60
CA ILE A 332 7.45 15.40 5.80
C ILE A 332 8.92 15.34 5.48
N LEU A 333 9.74 16.07 6.24
CA LEU A 333 11.19 15.92 6.18
C LEU A 333 11.58 14.67 6.98
N LEU A 334 11.78 13.55 6.30
CA LEU A 334 12.22 12.30 6.93
C LEU A 334 13.75 12.24 6.96
N PHE A 335 14.33 11.50 7.90
CA PHE A 335 15.77 11.30 7.97
C PHE A 335 16.14 9.84 8.23
N GLY A 336 17.25 9.40 7.64
CA GLY A 336 17.69 8.02 7.72
C GLY A 336 18.73 7.68 6.66
N PHE A 337 18.79 6.40 6.31
CA PHE A 337 19.71 5.82 5.33
C PHE A 337 19.06 5.61 3.96
N GLU A 338 19.79 5.91 2.88
CA GLU A 338 19.47 5.51 1.50
C GLU A 338 20.44 4.43 1.03
N ASP A 339 19.93 3.42 0.35
CA ASP A 339 20.68 2.28 -0.15
C ASP A 339 20.11 1.86 -1.51
N VAL A 340 20.84 1.01 -2.24
CA VAL A 340 20.42 0.49 -3.55
C VAL A 340 20.71 -0.99 -3.60
N ILE A 341 19.71 -1.79 -3.97
CA ILE A 341 19.90 -3.22 -4.24
C ILE A 341 20.63 -3.36 -5.58
N GLU A 342 21.83 -3.95 -5.54
CA GLU A 342 22.68 -4.10 -6.73
C GLU A 342 22.02 -4.90 -7.86
N LYS A 343 22.41 -4.62 -9.11
CA LYS A 343 21.82 -5.26 -10.30
C LYS A 343 22.05 -6.77 -10.33
N GLU A 344 23.25 -7.20 -9.94
CA GLU A 344 23.65 -8.60 -9.84
C GLU A 344 22.92 -9.36 -8.72
N GLY A 345 22.13 -8.63 -7.92
CA GLY A 345 21.31 -9.13 -6.85
C GLY A 345 22.05 -9.31 -5.54
N GLU A 346 21.34 -9.05 -4.45
CA GLU A 346 21.88 -9.13 -3.10
C GLU A 346 21.28 -10.29 -2.31
N ASN A 347 22.13 -10.96 -1.54
CA ASN A 347 21.70 -12.06 -0.69
C ASN A 347 20.78 -11.57 0.42
N ILE A 348 19.66 -12.26 0.61
CA ILE A 348 18.61 -11.85 1.56
C ILE A 348 19.11 -11.84 3.00
N ASP A 349 19.95 -12.79 3.41
CA ASP A 349 20.49 -12.82 4.77
C ASP A 349 21.46 -11.65 5.01
N ASN A 350 22.23 -11.26 3.99
CA ASN A 350 23.11 -10.09 4.06
C ASN A 350 22.29 -8.79 4.13
N LEU A 351 21.26 -8.64 3.29
CA LEU A 351 20.32 -7.52 3.35
C LEU A 351 19.64 -7.42 4.72
N ALA A 352 19.20 -8.55 5.29
CA ALA A 352 18.57 -8.58 6.61
C ALA A 352 19.52 -8.05 7.69
N ARG A 353 20.77 -8.50 7.71
CA ARG A 353 21.79 -8.01 8.66
C ARG A 353 22.08 -6.53 8.47
N LYS A 354 22.26 -6.09 7.22
CA LYS A 354 22.51 -4.69 6.87
C LYS A 354 21.38 -3.78 7.34
N TYR A 355 20.13 -4.15 7.08
CA TYR A 355 18.97 -3.35 7.48
C TYR A 355 18.75 -3.36 9.00
N VAL A 356 19.01 -4.49 9.67
CA VAL A 356 19.00 -4.56 11.14
C VAL A 356 20.05 -3.61 11.75
N ASP A 357 21.26 -3.53 11.16
CA ASP A 357 22.29 -2.58 11.59
C ASP A 357 21.83 -1.11 11.45
N TYR A 358 21.22 -0.75 10.31
CA TYR A 358 20.62 0.59 10.16
C TYR A 358 19.51 0.86 11.19
N VAL A 359 18.66 -0.13 11.48
CA VAL A 359 17.64 -0.02 12.53
C VAL A 359 18.29 0.24 13.89
N TYR A 360 19.38 -0.43 14.21
CA TYR A 360 20.10 -0.20 15.47
C TYR A 360 20.74 1.18 15.56
N LYS A 361 21.24 1.70 14.44
CA LYS A 361 21.77 3.06 14.36
C LYS A 361 20.68 4.13 14.54
N LEU A 362 19.45 3.88 14.08
CA LEU A 362 18.31 4.80 14.23
C LEU A 362 17.57 4.67 15.57
N ALA A 363 17.60 3.51 16.21
CA ALA A 363 16.82 3.25 17.42
C ALA A 363 17.08 4.21 18.59
N PRO A 364 18.31 4.70 18.87
CA PRO A 364 18.55 5.71 19.91
C PRO A 364 17.73 6.99 19.74
N PHE A 365 17.51 7.44 18.52
CA PHE A 365 16.74 8.65 18.24
C PHE A 365 15.28 8.51 18.62
N LEU A 366 14.71 7.30 18.61
CA LEU A 366 13.37 7.07 19.14
C LEU A 366 13.30 7.45 20.62
N LYS A 367 14.38 7.35 21.40
CA LYS A 367 14.34 7.71 22.83
C LYS A 367 14.30 9.23 23.07
N LEU A 368 14.60 10.06 22.06
CA LEU A 368 14.59 11.52 22.19
C LEU A 368 13.18 12.13 22.27
N PHE A 369 12.15 11.37 21.92
CA PHE A 369 10.79 11.87 21.90
C PHE A 369 10.08 11.53 23.21
N ASP A 370 9.44 12.54 23.81
CA ASP A 370 8.63 12.36 25.03
C ASP A 370 7.33 11.59 24.68
N TRP A 371 7.41 10.27 24.78
CA TRP A 371 6.34 9.37 24.35
C TRP A 371 5.09 9.44 25.22
N LYS A 372 5.24 9.78 26.51
CA LYS A 372 4.09 9.94 27.41
C LYS A 372 3.21 11.09 26.92
N LYS A 373 3.79 12.21 26.47
CA LYS A 373 3.04 13.33 25.89
C LYS A 373 2.48 13.04 24.49
N CYS A 374 3.01 12.03 23.80
CA CYS A 374 2.58 11.65 22.45
C CYS A 374 1.52 10.54 22.43
N ALA A 375 1.20 9.91 23.56
CA ALA A 375 0.30 8.76 23.64
C ALA A 375 -1.20 9.12 23.81
N ASP A 376 -1.50 10.38 24.14
CA ASP A 376 -2.88 10.85 24.44
C ASP A 376 -3.71 11.22 23.20
N GLU A 377 -3.58 10.51 22.08
CA GLU A 377 -4.42 10.69 20.86
C GLU A 377 -4.94 9.36 20.26
#